data_AF-A0A367KBW7-F1
#
_entry.id   AF-A0A367KBW7-F1
#
_cell.length_a   1.000
_cell.length_b   1.000
_cell.length_c   1.000
_cell.angle_alpha   90.00
_cell.angle_beta   90.00
_cell.angle_gamma   90.00
#
_symmetry.space_group_name_H-M   'P 1'
#
loop_
_entity.id
_entity.type
_entity.pdbx_description
1 polymer ?
#
loop_
_entity_poly.entity_id
_entity_poly.type
_entity_poly.pdbx_seq_one_letter_code
_entity_poly.pdbx_strand_id
1 'polypeptide(L)'
;MNKYKFPYNGNDKHLKYFADNPCSNWSFQNFTDIFNSEKPSKTKIKSLLACYLNALNTIERNHKVPNDVKHHIRNLIDEEKKDKKSSSSIEYNIVATDSSRIYAIGDKNTVYAEASQLPLEEEESDDERIPSDLSIDHHPYRTAEYFFINEEPMQQKQEQQQQEEEVVHWLVNEGYNISEKCYTLKRNTQLMKRNPGSLSDLRLLALNDIFIFNNDLSSSVTKYFGTNIHQAIMSSLRFENYRPETPNKALIWCQEISEDPPSDFLSCLSVCSRYMAEAAEKKNNIDAHTAHVLTQILPLLIAGPPDRSIEDSYVHHFLAPLLQSVFSSDTRLKTRWANGNDLSNNESKAYKPDFVVYSMTINVKCVVLIAEFKPTEQSSTIESDSVKLARQMRTTYNDLVLNGVECPLVCGILTEGRHLKTFVMDMISPKLYRYINLSQVDVCFRIDQLYLIPAIVAKLLQLKNIALKTVVKAEASIMEAVESGRRRQPIPPQSWLSNDTHRLSRKRKKTPDNQ
;
A
#
# COMPACT_ATOMS: atom_id res chain seq x y z
N MET A 1 -10.49 -0.37 41.52
CA MET A 1 -9.20 -0.47 40.81
C MET A 1 -8.04 0.18 41.56
N ASN A 2 -8.00 1.51 41.77
CA ASN A 2 -6.83 2.24 42.31
C ASN A 2 -6.32 1.81 43.70
N LYS A 3 -7.10 1.06 44.49
CA LYS A 3 -6.70 0.58 45.83
C LYS A 3 -6.27 -0.89 45.86
N TYR A 4 -6.33 -1.60 44.72
CA TYR A 4 -5.97 -3.01 44.68
C TYR A 4 -4.48 -3.20 44.98
N LYS A 5 -4.18 -4.18 45.84
CA LYS A 5 -2.82 -4.63 46.16
C LYS A 5 -2.74 -6.13 45.89
N PHE A 6 -1.61 -6.61 45.37
CA PHE A 6 -1.45 -8.03 45.05
C PHE A 6 -1.29 -8.86 46.33
N PRO A 7 -2.16 -9.84 46.62
CA PRO A 7 -2.06 -10.64 47.84
C PRO A 7 -0.89 -11.63 47.75
N TYR A 8 0.30 -11.21 48.18
CA TYR A 8 1.53 -11.99 48.13
C TYR A 8 2.30 -11.92 49.45
N ASN A 9 2.60 -13.09 50.02
CA ASN A 9 3.30 -13.25 51.31
C ASN A 9 4.68 -13.93 51.16
N GLY A 10 5.22 -14.03 49.93
CA GLY A 10 6.52 -14.66 49.68
C GLY A 10 7.70 -13.71 49.82
N ASN A 11 8.91 -14.23 49.54
CA ASN A 11 10.18 -13.51 49.73
C ASN A 11 10.68 -12.79 48.46
N ASP A 12 9.99 -12.91 47.32
CA ASP A 12 10.39 -12.19 46.11
C ASP A 12 10.14 -10.69 46.30
N LYS A 13 11.23 -9.92 46.41
CA LYS A 13 11.19 -8.47 46.62
C LYS A 13 10.43 -7.73 45.51
N HIS A 14 10.44 -8.21 44.28
CA HIS A 14 9.76 -7.58 43.16
C HIS A 14 8.27 -7.84 43.18
N LEU A 15 7.82 -9.04 43.55
CA LEU A 15 6.39 -9.30 43.79
C LEU A 15 5.88 -8.59 45.04
N LYS A 16 6.73 -8.48 46.07
CA LYS A 16 6.42 -7.75 47.30
C LYS A 16 6.15 -6.26 47.05
N TYR A 17 6.84 -5.63 46.10
CA TYR A 17 6.51 -4.26 45.66
C TYR A 17 5.02 -4.11 45.29
N PHE A 18 4.46 -5.03 44.52
CA PHE A 18 3.06 -5.00 44.08
C PHE A 18 2.07 -5.38 45.19
N ALA A 19 2.55 -6.05 46.24
CA ALA A 19 1.78 -6.32 47.46
C ALA A 19 1.73 -5.09 48.38
N ASP A 20 2.81 -4.32 48.44
CA ASP A 20 2.93 -3.17 49.32
C ASP A 20 2.32 -1.90 48.69
N ASN A 21 2.33 -1.79 47.36
CA ASN A 21 1.87 -0.62 46.61
C ASN A 21 0.53 -0.82 45.90
N PRO A 22 -0.35 0.20 45.89
CA PRO A 22 -1.60 0.14 45.16
C PRO A 22 -1.38 0.08 43.64
N CYS A 23 -2.33 -0.51 42.93
CA CYS A 23 -2.30 -0.71 41.47
C CYS A 23 -2.07 0.59 40.68
N SER A 24 -2.54 1.73 41.17
CA SER A 24 -2.26 3.05 40.56
C SER A 24 -0.77 3.42 40.49
N ASN A 25 0.06 2.77 41.29
CA ASN A 25 1.49 3.05 41.39
C ASN A 25 2.33 1.99 40.67
N TRP A 26 1.73 1.09 39.90
CA TRP A 26 2.44 -0.03 39.30
C TRP A 26 3.22 0.33 38.02
N SER A 27 3.40 1.61 37.68
CA SER A 27 4.23 2.02 36.54
C SER A 27 5.70 1.61 36.70
N PHE A 28 6.41 1.43 35.57
CA PHE A 28 7.82 1.09 35.61
C PHE A 28 8.65 2.16 36.29
N GLN A 29 8.33 3.44 36.10
CA GLN A 29 9.00 4.57 36.77
C GLN A 29 8.97 4.42 38.30
N ASN A 30 7.78 4.23 38.88
CA ASN A 30 7.63 4.08 40.34
C ASN A 30 8.35 2.82 40.84
N PHE A 31 8.31 1.74 40.05
CA PHE A 31 9.06 0.53 40.37
C PHE A 31 10.56 0.81 40.40
N THR A 32 11.10 1.54 39.42
CA THR A 32 12.51 1.91 39.40
C THR A 32 12.90 2.83 40.54
N ASP A 33 12.05 3.76 40.96
CA ASP A 33 12.32 4.70 42.05
C ASP A 33 12.50 3.98 43.40
N ILE A 34 11.78 2.88 43.63
CA ILE A 34 11.92 2.07 44.85
C ILE A 34 13.18 1.20 44.82
N PHE A 35 13.58 0.70 43.64
CA PHE A 35 14.71 -0.22 43.51
C PHE A 35 16.04 0.44 43.11
N ASN A 36 16.05 1.76 42.86
CA ASN A 36 17.27 2.55 42.61
C ASN A 36 17.42 3.67 43.64
N SER A 37 18.36 3.51 44.57
CA SER A 37 18.73 4.57 45.53
C SER A 37 19.83 5.53 45.02
N GLU A 38 20.44 5.27 43.84
CA GLU A 38 21.50 6.11 43.23
C GLU A 38 21.38 6.11 41.68
N LYS A 39 21.93 7.16 41.02
CA LYS A 39 21.86 7.37 39.55
C LYS A 39 22.29 6.10 38.78
N PRO A 40 21.39 5.42 38.04
CA PRO A 40 21.67 4.10 37.49
C PRO A 40 22.53 4.15 36.24
N SER A 41 23.43 3.16 36.10
CA SER A 41 24.06 2.85 34.81
C SER A 41 23.03 2.19 33.88
N LYS A 42 23.19 2.37 32.56
CA LYS A 42 22.28 1.82 31.53
C LYS A 42 22.04 0.29 31.67
N THR A 43 23.04 -0.44 32.17
CA THR A 43 22.95 -1.89 32.39
C THR A 43 21.99 -2.27 33.53
N LYS A 44 21.88 -1.45 34.59
CA LYS A 44 20.97 -1.70 35.72
C LYS A 44 19.50 -1.53 35.33
N ILE A 45 19.19 -0.56 34.45
CA ILE A 45 17.81 -0.29 34.00
C ILE A 45 17.23 -1.48 33.21
N LYS A 46 18.01 -2.08 32.29
CA LYS A 46 17.57 -3.25 31.51
C LYS A 46 17.26 -4.45 32.41
N SER A 47 18.08 -4.68 33.43
CA SER A 47 17.85 -5.76 34.40
C SER A 47 16.59 -5.50 35.24
N LEU A 48 16.36 -4.26 35.67
CA LEU A 48 15.15 -3.89 36.42
C LEU A 48 13.89 -4.02 35.59
N LEU A 49 13.94 -3.64 34.30
CA LEU A 49 12.81 -3.81 33.37
C LEU A 49 12.45 -5.29 33.19
N ALA A 50 13.45 -6.17 33.08
CA ALA A 50 13.20 -7.60 33.00
C ALA A 50 12.52 -8.13 34.28
N CYS A 51 12.98 -7.71 35.46
CA CYS A 51 12.37 -8.07 36.74
C CYS A 51 10.93 -7.55 36.86
N TYR A 52 10.69 -6.31 36.45
CA TYR A 52 9.37 -5.68 36.43
C TYR A 52 8.37 -6.45 35.55
N LEU A 53 8.75 -6.71 34.29
CA LEU A 53 7.89 -7.44 33.35
C LEU A 53 7.63 -8.87 33.82
N ASN A 54 8.62 -9.55 34.42
CA ASN A 54 8.43 -10.90 34.93
C ASN A 54 7.44 -10.93 36.12
N ALA A 55 7.54 -9.96 37.04
CA ALA A 55 6.62 -9.83 38.15
C ALA A 55 5.18 -9.55 37.67
N LEU A 56 4.99 -8.63 36.71
CA LEU A 56 3.68 -8.35 36.12
C LEU A 56 3.05 -9.59 35.44
N ASN A 57 3.82 -10.32 34.63
CA ASN A 57 3.34 -11.56 33.99
C ASN A 57 2.93 -12.62 35.03
N THR A 58 3.65 -12.69 36.15
CA THR A 58 3.33 -13.62 37.25
C THR A 58 2.01 -13.24 37.92
N ILE A 59 1.77 -11.95 38.14
CA ILE A 59 0.51 -11.43 38.70
C ILE A 59 -0.65 -11.67 37.73
N GLU A 60 -0.47 -11.40 36.44
CA GLU A 60 -1.51 -11.55 35.41
C GLU A 60 -2.04 -12.99 35.32
N ARG A 61 -1.15 -13.98 35.47
CA ARG A 61 -1.50 -15.41 35.42
C ARG A 61 -2.21 -15.91 36.69
N ASN A 62 -2.23 -15.13 37.76
CA ASN A 62 -2.87 -15.54 39.01
C ASN A 62 -4.41 -15.47 38.89
N HIS A 63 -5.08 -16.57 39.21
CA HIS A 63 -6.54 -16.69 39.13
C HIS A 63 -7.28 -15.81 40.16
N LYS A 64 -6.61 -15.41 41.25
CA LYS A 64 -7.18 -14.53 42.29
C LYS A 64 -7.14 -13.03 41.92
N VAL A 65 -6.50 -12.68 40.81
CA VAL A 65 -6.42 -11.29 40.35
C VAL A 65 -7.68 -10.96 39.53
N PRO A 66 -8.42 -9.89 39.89
CA PRO A 66 -9.58 -9.43 39.14
C PRO A 66 -9.28 -9.10 37.67
N ASN A 67 -10.26 -9.27 36.77
CA ASN A 67 -10.07 -9.08 35.33
C ASN A 67 -9.73 -7.63 34.93
N ASP A 68 -10.26 -6.64 35.64
CA ASP A 68 -9.94 -5.22 35.45
C ASP A 68 -8.48 -4.92 35.77
N VAL A 69 -7.94 -5.55 36.83
CA VAL A 69 -6.51 -5.45 37.19
C VAL A 69 -5.64 -6.16 36.13
N LYS A 70 -6.07 -7.33 35.63
CA LYS A 70 -5.34 -8.02 34.54
C LYS A 70 -5.28 -7.19 33.27
N HIS A 71 -6.36 -6.51 32.91
CA HIS A 71 -6.38 -5.61 31.76
C HIS A 71 -5.36 -4.47 31.92
N HIS A 72 -5.28 -3.86 33.11
CA HIS A 72 -4.28 -2.83 33.39
C HIS A 72 -2.84 -3.33 33.34
N ILE A 73 -2.58 -4.53 33.87
CA ILE A 73 -1.25 -5.17 33.78
C ILE A 73 -0.83 -5.33 32.31
N ARG A 74 -1.74 -5.73 31.42
CA ARG A 74 -1.44 -5.84 29.98
C ARG A 74 -1.06 -4.49 29.37
N ASN A 75 -1.80 -3.43 29.72
CA ASN A 75 -1.49 -2.08 29.23
C ASN A 75 -0.08 -1.63 29.67
N LEU A 76 0.29 -1.85 30.93
CA LEU A 76 1.65 -1.56 31.43
C LEU A 76 2.73 -2.37 30.70
N ILE A 77 2.48 -3.66 30.41
CA ILE A 77 3.42 -4.50 29.66
C ILE A 77 3.59 -4.00 28.22
N ASP A 78 2.51 -3.52 27.59
CA ASP A 78 2.53 -3.06 26.20
C ASP A 78 3.16 -1.67 26.04
N GLU A 79 2.98 -0.78 27.01
CA GLU A 79 3.68 0.51 27.08
C GLU A 79 5.20 0.31 27.07
N GLU A 80 5.73 -0.55 27.93
CA GLU A 80 7.18 -0.81 28.03
C GLU A 80 7.77 -1.56 26.82
N LYS A 81 6.95 -2.26 26.05
CA LYS A 81 7.39 -2.90 24.80
C LYS A 81 7.46 -1.92 23.63
N LYS A 82 6.66 -0.85 23.64
CA LYS A 82 6.64 0.18 22.59
C LYS A 82 7.89 1.07 22.62
N ASP A 83 8.39 1.39 23.80
CA ASP A 83 9.58 2.26 23.98
C ASP A 83 10.91 1.63 23.53
N LYS A 84 10.95 0.32 23.24
CA LYS A 84 12.12 -0.31 22.60
C LYS A 84 12.30 0.05 21.12
N LYS A 85 11.31 0.69 20.48
CA LYS A 85 11.40 1.14 19.08
C LYS A 85 11.70 2.63 18.90
N SER A 86 11.88 3.39 19.98
CA SER A 86 12.09 4.84 19.94
C SER A 86 13.22 5.28 20.88
N SER A 87 14.44 4.74 20.71
CA SER A 87 15.62 5.48 21.19
C SER A 87 15.86 6.65 20.23
N SER A 88 15.60 7.84 20.74
CA SER A 88 15.65 9.14 20.08
C SER A 88 17.00 9.44 19.43
N SER A 89 16.99 9.60 18.10
CA SER A 89 17.94 10.48 17.42
C SER A 89 17.53 11.93 17.71
N ILE A 90 18.50 12.78 18.03
CA ILE A 90 18.31 14.23 18.02
C ILE A 90 18.47 14.66 16.56
N GLU A 91 17.40 15.09 15.91
CA GLU A 91 17.46 15.70 14.58
C GLU A 91 17.92 17.16 14.70
N TYR A 92 18.97 17.51 13.95
CA TYR A 92 19.35 18.89 13.67
C TYR A 92 18.95 19.19 12.22
N ASN A 93 18.11 20.21 12.00
CA ASN A 93 17.84 20.71 10.65
C ASN A 93 19.03 21.56 10.18
N ILE A 94 19.86 21.00 9.30
CA ILE A 94 20.95 21.72 8.64
C ILE A 94 20.53 21.94 7.19
N VAL A 95 20.37 23.21 6.79
CA VAL A 95 20.12 23.59 5.39
C VAL A 95 21.46 23.71 4.69
N ALA A 96 21.84 22.68 3.93
CA ALA A 96 23.03 22.69 3.08
C ALA A 96 22.62 22.93 1.62
N THR A 97 23.32 23.84 0.94
CA THR A 97 23.26 23.96 -0.53
C THR A 97 24.23 22.97 -1.17
N ASP A 98 23.96 22.58 -2.43
CA ASP A 98 24.52 21.49 -3.26
C ASP A 98 26.06 21.32 -3.33
N SER A 99 26.84 22.12 -2.60
CA SER A 99 28.31 22.11 -2.55
C SER A 99 28.92 22.06 -1.14
N SER A 100 28.12 21.77 -0.10
CA SER A 100 28.59 21.76 1.29
C SER A 100 28.85 20.33 1.79
N ARG A 101 30.05 20.04 2.32
CA ARG A 101 30.32 18.81 3.10
C ARG A 101 30.24 19.13 4.59
N ILE A 102 29.54 18.29 5.36
CA ILE A 102 29.35 18.42 6.81
C ILE A 102 30.24 17.39 7.50
N TYR A 103 31.09 17.84 8.43
CA TYR A 103 31.88 16.95 9.28
C TYR A 103 31.33 16.94 10.71
N ALA A 104 31.00 15.77 11.22
CA ALA A 104 30.73 15.55 12.64
C ALA A 104 32.02 15.05 13.31
N ILE A 105 32.73 15.94 14.03
CA ILE A 105 33.92 15.55 14.80
C ILE A 105 33.51 15.45 16.28
N GLY A 106 33.74 14.28 16.86
CA GLY A 106 33.31 13.92 18.20
C GLY A 106 33.91 14.74 19.33
N ASP A 107 33.17 14.72 20.44
CA ASP A 107 33.45 15.15 21.82
C ASP A 107 33.14 16.58 22.25
N LYS A 108 32.79 17.50 21.35
CA LYS A 108 32.31 18.85 21.75
C LYS A 108 31.29 19.43 20.77
N ASN A 109 30.05 18.94 20.75
CA ASN A 109 28.83 19.51 20.11
C ASN A 109 29.02 20.79 19.24
N THR A 110 29.83 20.75 18.19
CA THR A 110 30.15 21.91 17.34
C THR A 110 30.27 21.39 15.91
N VAL A 111 29.53 21.99 14.99
CA VAL A 111 29.49 21.61 13.57
C VAL A 111 30.13 22.73 12.75
N TYR A 112 31.02 22.38 11.82
CA TYR A 112 31.61 23.30 10.84
C TYR A 112 31.07 22.96 9.44
N ALA A 113 30.85 23.98 8.61
CA ALA A 113 30.58 23.83 7.19
C ALA A 113 31.70 24.50 6.39
N GLU A 114 32.34 23.75 5.49
CA GLU A 114 33.42 24.25 4.64
C GLU A 114 33.08 23.96 3.17
N ALA A 115 33.28 24.95 2.31
CA ALA A 115 33.03 24.85 0.88
C ALA A 115 34.36 24.63 0.15
N SER A 116 34.57 23.45 -0.45
CA SER A 116 35.74 23.21 -1.29
C SER A 116 35.46 22.28 -2.47
N GLN A 117 36.05 22.65 -3.60
CA GLN A 117 35.86 22.13 -4.96
C GLN A 117 36.57 20.78 -5.23
N LEU A 118 35.96 20.02 -6.15
CA LEU A 118 36.46 18.94 -7.02
C LEU A 118 36.64 17.51 -6.44
N PRO A 119 36.48 16.47 -7.30
CA PRO A 119 35.81 15.23 -6.92
C PRO A 119 36.78 14.06 -6.71
N LEU A 120 36.46 13.22 -5.73
CA LEU A 120 37.01 11.87 -5.60
C LEU A 120 35.86 10.91 -5.26
N GLU A 121 35.79 9.91 -6.14
CA GLU A 121 35.17 8.57 -6.07
C GLU A 121 34.32 8.27 -4.83
N GLU A 122 33.02 8.06 -5.06
CA GLU A 122 32.07 7.61 -4.04
C GLU A 122 32.26 6.11 -3.77
N GLU A 123 32.65 5.78 -2.54
CA GLU A 123 32.48 4.46 -1.95
C GLU A 123 30.99 4.24 -1.64
N GLU A 124 30.42 3.18 -2.20
CA GLU A 124 29.05 2.74 -1.97
C GLU A 124 28.81 2.43 -0.47
N SER A 125 27.72 2.95 0.08
CA SER A 125 27.29 2.71 1.46
C SER A 125 26.82 1.27 1.66
N ASP A 126 27.38 0.60 2.67
CA ASP A 126 27.27 -0.84 2.93
C ASP A 126 25.95 -1.32 3.59
N ASP A 127 24.93 -0.47 3.70
CA ASP A 127 23.71 -0.79 4.47
C ASP A 127 22.60 -1.54 3.69
N GLU A 128 22.83 -1.87 2.40
CA GLU A 128 21.93 -2.72 1.60
C GLU A 128 22.58 -4.01 1.07
N ARG A 129 23.67 -4.49 1.68
CA ARG A 129 24.24 -5.78 1.27
C ARG A 129 23.29 -6.93 1.63
N ILE A 130 22.52 -7.36 0.62
CA ILE A 130 21.91 -8.68 0.54
C ILE A 130 22.99 -9.68 0.99
N PRO A 131 22.73 -10.52 2.01
CA PRO A 131 23.65 -11.59 2.41
C PRO A 131 24.21 -12.28 1.17
N SER A 132 25.52 -12.48 1.10
CA SER A 132 26.21 -12.91 -0.14
C SER A 132 25.72 -14.25 -0.70
N ASP A 133 24.95 -15.00 0.09
CA ASP A 133 24.29 -16.26 -0.25
C ASP A 133 22.88 -16.09 -0.86
N LEU A 134 22.34 -14.88 -0.90
CA LEU A 134 21.01 -14.57 -1.40
C LEU A 134 21.09 -13.88 -2.77
N SER A 135 20.32 -14.38 -3.74
CA SER A 135 20.23 -13.76 -5.06
C SER A 135 19.53 -12.39 -4.99
N ILE A 136 19.80 -11.51 -5.95
CA ILE A 136 19.06 -10.24 -6.17
C ILE A 136 17.53 -10.41 -6.29
N ASP A 137 17.06 -11.64 -6.50
CA ASP A 137 15.67 -12.01 -6.64
C ASP A 137 15.05 -12.61 -5.38
N HIS A 138 15.79 -12.67 -4.27
CA HIS A 138 15.30 -13.24 -3.02
C HIS A 138 14.10 -12.44 -2.48
N HIS A 139 13.06 -13.15 -2.06
CA HIS A 139 11.93 -12.54 -1.36
C HIS A 139 12.11 -12.71 0.17
N PRO A 140 12.31 -11.61 0.92
CA PRO A 140 12.77 -11.68 2.32
C PRO A 140 11.79 -12.38 3.27
N TYR A 141 10.50 -12.37 2.94
CA TYR A 141 9.46 -12.96 3.80
C TYR A 141 9.04 -14.40 3.42
N ARG A 142 9.66 -15.02 2.40
CA ARG A 142 9.32 -16.38 1.96
C ARG A 142 10.21 -17.41 2.65
N THR A 143 9.74 -17.97 3.77
CA THR A 143 10.51 -18.91 4.61
C THR A 143 9.99 -20.35 4.62
N ALA A 144 8.93 -20.65 3.86
CA ALA A 144 8.31 -21.97 3.77
C ALA A 144 8.62 -22.71 2.46
N GLU A 145 8.09 -23.92 2.30
CA GLU A 145 8.04 -24.59 1.00
C GLU A 145 6.87 -24.07 0.17
N TYR A 146 7.16 -23.72 -1.09
CA TYR A 146 6.17 -23.17 -2.02
C TYR A 146 6.09 -24.00 -3.30
N PHE A 147 4.93 -23.97 -3.94
CA PHE A 147 4.66 -24.60 -5.23
C PHE A 147 3.69 -23.75 -6.05
N PHE A 148 3.69 -23.96 -7.37
CA PHE A 148 2.73 -23.31 -8.25
C PHE A 148 1.45 -24.15 -8.38
N ILE A 149 0.31 -23.50 -8.25
CA ILE A 149 -0.97 -24.00 -8.74
C ILE A 149 -1.12 -23.40 -10.13
N ASN A 150 -1.01 -24.25 -11.15
CA ASN A 150 -1.43 -23.87 -12.50
C ASN A 150 -2.95 -24.00 -12.52
N GLU A 151 -3.65 -22.88 -12.59
CA GLU A 151 -5.09 -22.92 -12.83
C GLU A 151 -5.29 -23.30 -14.30
N GLU A 152 -5.99 -24.41 -14.57
CA GLU A 152 -6.33 -24.78 -15.95
C GLU A 152 -7.09 -23.62 -16.59
N PRO A 153 -6.75 -23.23 -17.83
CA PRO A 153 -7.45 -22.14 -18.49
C PRO A 153 -8.94 -22.44 -18.52
N MET A 154 -9.77 -21.48 -18.10
CA MET A 154 -11.22 -21.57 -18.29
C MET A 154 -11.46 -21.96 -19.75
N GLN A 155 -12.07 -23.12 -19.99
CA GLN A 155 -12.32 -23.68 -21.31
C GLN A 155 -13.17 -22.74 -22.16
N GLN A 156 -12.54 -21.78 -22.82
CA GLN A 156 -13.05 -21.23 -24.06
C GLN A 156 -12.48 -22.13 -25.16
N LYS A 157 -13.33 -22.95 -25.76
CA LYS A 157 -12.98 -23.71 -26.98
C LYS A 157 -12.47 -22.71 -28.01
N GLN A 158 -11.16 -22.66 -28.23
CA GLN A 158 -10.55 -21.88 -29.29
C GLN A 158 -9.95 -22.83 -30.31
N GLU A 159 -10.48 -22.77 -31.53
CA GLU A 159 -9.80 -23.23 -32.72
C GLU A 159 -8.56 -22.33 -32.91
N GLN A 160 -7.37 -22.90 -32.72
CA GLN A 160 -6.12 -22.22 -33.04
C GLN A 160 -5.98 -22.14 -34.56
N GLN A 161 -6.54 -21.10 -35.18
CA GLN A 161 -6.02 -20.64 -36.46
C GLN A 161 -4.76 -19.83 -36.16
N GLN A 162 -3.59 -20.45 -36.35
CA GLN A 162 -2.32 -19.75 -36.44
C GLN A 162 -2.33 -18.89 -37.70
N GLN A 163 -2.86 -17.67 -37.59
CA GLN A 163 -2.47 -16.60 -38.50
C GLN A 163 -1.09 -16.13 -38.05
N GLU A 164 -0.14 -16.08 -38.99
CA GLU A 164 1.15 -15.41 -38.82
C GLU A 164 0.87 -13.91 -38.66
N GLU A 165 0.50 -13.49 -37.44
CA GLU A 165 0.34 -12.08 -37.10
C GLU A 165 1.71 -11.42 -36.97
N GLU A 166 1.84 -10.23 -37.55
CA GLU A 166 3.03 -9.39 -37.42
C GLU A 166 3.30 -9.12 -35.93
N VAL A 167 4.48 -9.54 -35.44
CA VAL A 167 4.83 -9.42 -34.03
C VAL A 167 5.14 -7.96 -33.71
N VAL A 168 4.16 -7.27 -33.14
CA VAL A 168 4.32 -5.88 -32.70
C VAL A 168 5.25 -5.86 -31.49
N HIS A 169 6.43 -5.27 -31.62
CA HIS A 169 7.40 -5.10 -30.54
C HIS A 169 7.40 -3.67 -29.99
N TRP A 170 7.54 -3.53 -28.67
CA TRP A 170 7.77 -2.23 -28.05
C TRP A 170 9.26 -1.86 -28.13
N LEU A 171 9.56 -0.84 -28.94
CA LEU A 171 10.91 -0.33 -29.14
C LEU A 171 11.08 1.02 -28.43
N VAL A 172 12.23 1.22 -27.79
CA VAL A 172 12.63 2.47 -27.11
C VAL A 172 14.07 2.80 -27.47
N ASN A 173 14.48 4.07 -27.42
CA ASN A 173 15.87 4.51 -27.60
C ASN A 173 16.57 3.88 -28.82
N GLU A 174 16.19 4.34 -30.02
CA GLU A 174 16.80 3.90 -31.30
C GLU A 174 16.64 2.40 -31.61
N GLY A 175 15.54 1.79 -31.18
CA GLY A 175 15.19 0.41 -31.59
C GLY A 175 15.49 -0.66 -30.53
N TYR A 176 15.82 -0.28 -29.30
CA TYR A 176 16.00 -1.23 -28.20
C TYR A 176 14.67 -1.94 -27.87
N ASN A 177 14.64 -3.25 -28.07
CA ASN A 177 13.41 -4.06 -27.98
C ASN A 177 13.07 -4.43 -26.54
N ILE A 178 12.13 -3.69 -25.94
CA ILE A 178 11.65 -3.91 -24.58
C ILE A 178 10.84 -5.20 -24.48
N SER A 179 10.04 -5.52 -25.50
CA SER A 179 9.26 -6.76 -25.52
C SER A 179 10.16 -7.99 -25.37
N GLU A 180 11.27 -8.04 -26.12
CA GLU A 180 12.20 -9.16 -26.08
C GLU A 180 12.92 -9.29 -24.72
N LYS A 181 13.21 -8.17 -24.05
CA LYS A 181 13.76 -8.17 -22.69
C LYS A 181 12.77 -8.71 -21.67
N CYS A 182 11.50 -8.30 -21.76
CA CYS A 182 10.41 -8.84 -20.95
C CYS A 182 10.20 -10.35 -21.20
N TYR A 183 10.19 -10.79 -22.45
CA TYR A 183 10.06 -12.21 -22.79
C TYR A 183 11.25 -13.04 -22.31
N THR A 184 12.46 -12.51 -22.42
CA THR A 184 13.67 -13.15 -21.90
C THR A 184 13.61 -13.29 -20.38
N LEU A 185 13.15 -12.25 -19.67
CA LEU A 185 12.94 -12.34 -18.22
C LEU A 185 11.93 -13.43 -17.86
N LYS A 186 10.81 -13.53 -18.58
CA LYS A 186 9.82 -14.60 -18.38
C LYS A 186 10.43 -15.98 -18.60
N ARG A 187 11.13 -16.19 -19.73
CA ARG A 187 11.81 -17.46 -20.07
C ARG A 187 12.81 -17.85 -18.98
N ASN A 188 13.66 -16.92 -18.55
CA ASN A 188 14.62 -17.17 -17.47
C ASN A 188 13.92 -17.52 -16.15
N THR A 189 12.80 -16.86 -15.85
CA THR A 189 12.01 -17.15 -14.65
C THR A 189 11.33 -18.52 -14.71
N GLN A 190 10.90 -18.97 -15.89
CA GLN A 190 10.34 -20.32 -16.07
C GLN A 190 11.35 -21.42 -15.71
N LEU A 191 12.64 -21.20 -16.00
CA LEU A 191 13.72 -22.12 -15.61
C LEU A 191 13.91 -22.18 -14.08
N MET A 192 13.58 -21.10 -13.36
CA MET A 192 13.70 -21.00 -11.90
C MET A 192 12.49 -21.57 -11.13
N LYS A 193 11.42 -22.02 -11.83
CA LYS A 193 10.21 -22.58 -11.20
C LYS A 193 10.45 -23.78 -10.29
N ARG A 194 11.62 -24.41 -10.37
CA ARG A 194 12.02 -25.51 -9.45
C ARG A 194 12.15 -25.05 -8.00
N ASN A 195 12.38 -23.75 -7.76
CA ASN A 195 12.43 -23.17 -6.42
C ASN A 195 11.51 -21.93 -6.30
N PRO A 196 10.17 -22.11 -6.25
CA PRO A 196 9.21 -21.01 -6.26
C PRO A 196 9.36 -20.02 -5.10
N GLY A 197 9.84 -20.48 -3.94
CA GLY A 197 10.04 -19.63 -2.76
C GLY A 197 11.13 -18.57 -2.93
N SER A 198 12.07 -18.81 -3.85
CA SER A 198 13.18 -17.90 -4.15
C SER A 198 12.84 -16.79 -5.15
N LEU A 199 11.69 -16.86 -5.82
CA LEU A 199 11.31 -15.88 -6.82
C LEU A 199 10.92 -14.57 -6.14
N SER A 200 11.25 -13.43 -6.76
CA SER A 200 10.74 -12.11 -6.36
C SER A 200 9.33 -11.88 -6.90
N ASP A 201 8.64 -10.86 -6.39
CA ASP A 201 7.34 -10.45 -6.93
C ASP A 201 7.41 -10.00 -8.39
N LEU A 202 8.51 -9.35 -8.78
CA LEU A 202 8.78 -9.00 -10.19
C LEU A 202 8.77 -10.23 -11.09
N ARG A 203 9.38 -11.32 -10.62
CA ARG A 203 9.42 -12.59 -11.34
C ARG A 203 8.07 -13.30 -11.32
N LEU A 204 7.32 -13.24 -10.23
CA LEU A 204 5.95 -13.77 -10.19
C LEU A 204 5.02 -13.05 -11.16
N LEU A 205 5.13 -11.72 -11.27
CA LEU A 205 4.42 -10.93 -12.26
C LEU A 205 4.83 -11.34 -13.69
N ALA A 206 6.13 -11.46 -13.96
CA ALA A 206 6.63 -11.84 -15.28
C ALA A 206 6.14 -13.24 -15.73
N LEU A 207 5.99 -14.20 -14.80
CA LEU A 207 5.39 -15.51 -15.09
C LEU A 207 3.93 -15.40 -15.57
N ASN A 208 3.25 -14.32 -15.19
CA ASN A 208 1.89 -13.99 -15.57
C ASN A 208 1.82 -12.93 -16.68
N ASP A 209 2.91 -12.70 -17.45
CA ASP A 209 2.95 -11.73 -18.55
C ASP A 209 2.76 -10.26 -18.12
N ILE A 210 2.84 -10.00 -16.82
CA ILE A 210 2.71 -8.67 -16.23
C ILE A 210 4.10 -8.15 -15.88
N PHE A 211 4.39 -6.91 -16.28
CA PHE A 211 5.70 -6.28 -16.06
C PHE A 211 5.51 -4.93 -15.39
N ILE A 212 6.06 -4.76 -14.18
CA ILE A 212 5.88 -3.53 -13.40
C ILE A 212 6.91 -2.46 -13.77
N PHE A 213 6.41 -1.27 -14.11
CA PHE A 213 7.19 -0.07 -14.38
C PHE A 213 6.97 0.91 -13.24
N ASN A 214 8.04 1.28 -12.55
CA ASN A 214 8.02 2.14 -11.38
C ASN A 214 9.11 3.20 -11.54
N ASN A 215 8.95 4.39 -10.96
CA ASN A 215 9.99 5.42 -10.99
C ASN A 215 11.22 5.01 -10.17
N ASP A 216 11.01 4.24 -9.11
CA ASP A 216 12.10 3.58 -8.39
C ASP A 216 12.59 2.37 -9.20
N LEU A 217 13.87 2.40 -9.59
CA LEU A 217 14.52 1.35 -10.36
C LEU A 217 14.47 0.01 -9.63
N SER A 218 14.70 -0.01 -8.31
CA SER A 218 14.79 -1.26 -7.53
C SER A 218 13.48 -2.05 -7.52
N SER A 219 12.36 -1.31 -7.57
CA SER A 219 11.00 -1.82 -7.63
C SER A 219 10.44 -1.96 -9.06
N SER A 220 11.25 -1.73 -10.09
CA SER A 220 10.85 -1.85 -11.49
C SER A 220 11.47 -3.06 -12.18
N VAL A 221 10.74 -3.65 -13.14
CA VAL A 221 11.27 -4.67 -14.05
C VAL A 221 12.52 -4.19 -14.79
N THR A 222 12.66 -2.88 -15.02
CA THR A 222 13.78 -2.32 -15.78
C THR A 222 15.10 -2.36 -15.02
N LYS A 223 15.13 -2.79 -13.75
CA LYS A 223 16.38 -3.08 -13.05
C LYS A 223 17.24 -4.12 -13.77
N TYR A 224 16.62 -5.00 -14.57
CA TYR A 224 17.32 -5.96 -15.42
C TYR A 224 17.75 -5.38 -16.77
N PHE A 225 17.37 -4.14 -17.11
CA PHE A 225 17.58 -3.53 -18.43
C PHE A 225 18.63 -2.42 -18.40
N GLY A 226 18.93 -1.87 -17.22
CA GLY A 226 19.90 -0.79 -17.00
C GLY A 226 19.26 0.60 -16.89
N THR A 227 19.95 1.51 -16.20
CA THR A 227 19.44 2.83 -15.80
C THR A 227 19.05 3.73 -16.98
N ASN A 228 19.85 3.77 -18.05
CA ASN A 228 19.55 4.60 -19.24
C ASN A 228 18.24 4.17 -19.91
N ILE A 229 18.03 2.85 -20.04
CA ILE A 229 16.81 2.29 -20.62
C ILE A 229 15.61 2.54 -19.70
N HIS A 230 15.80 2.41 -18.38
CA HIS A 230 14.76 2.75 -17.41
C HIS A 230 14.29 4.20 -17.56
N GLN A 231 15.21 5.18 -17.59
CA GLN A 231 14.86 6.59 -17.74
C GLN A 231 14.12 6.86 -19.07
N ALA A 232 14.57 6.24 -20.16
CA ALA A 232 13.91 6.36 -21.47
C ALA A 232 12.49 5.79 -21.46
N ILE A 233 12.30 4.61 -20.83
CA ILE A 233 10.97 4.01 -20.66
C ILE A 233 10.08 4.92 -19.83
N MET A 234 10.52 5.31 -18.63
CA MET A 234 9.70 6.13 -17.72
C MET A 234 9.31 7.47 -18.35
N SER A 235 10.22 8.08 -19.12
CA SER A 235 9.94 9.32 -19.86
C SER A 235 8.94 9.14 -21.02
N SER A 236 8.81 7.93 -21.56
CA SER A 236 7.86 7.58 -22.63
C SER A 236 6.44 7.30 -22.13
N LEU A 237 6.28 7.00 -20.83
CA LEU A 237 4.97 6.72 -20.23
C LEU A 237 4.23 8.05 -19.99
N ARG A 238 3.30 8.39 -20.89
CA ARG A 238 2.56 9.67 -20.86
C ARG A 238 1.20 9.54 -20.17
N PHE A 239 1.08 10.03 -18.94
CA PHE A 239 -0.20 10.12 -18.22
C PHE A 239 -0.50 11.53 -17.68
N GLU A 240 0.30 12.52 -18.08
CA GLU A 240 0.18 13.92 -17.70
C GLU A 240 -1.15 14.51 -18.17
N ASN A 241 -1.63 14.09 -19.35
CA ASN A 241 -2.88 14.57 -19.95
C ASN A 241 -4.14 14.21 -19.15
N TYR A 242 -4.04 13.33 -18.16
CA TYR A 242 -5.15 12.98 -17.28
C TYR A 242 -5.10 13.69 -15.93
N ARG A 243 -4.04 14.46 -15.65
CA ARG A 243 -3.92 15.18 -14.38
C ARG A 243 -5.01 16.25 -14.29
N PRO A 244 -5.71 16.35 -13.15
CA PRO A 244 -6.62 17.48 -12.93
C PRO A 244 -5.85 18.80 -12.85
N GLU A 245 -6.58 19.90 -13.01
CA GLU A 245 -6.07 21.24 -12.68
C GLU A 245 -5.63 21.30 -11.21
N THR A 246 -4.60 22.10 -10.91
CA THR A 246 -4.09 22.27 -9.54
C THR A 246 -5.16 22.85 -8.59
N PRO A 247 -5.10 22.56 -7.28
CA PRO A 247 -6.03 23.18 -6.33
C PRO A 247 -5.84 24.70 -6.30
N ASN A 248 -6.93 25.46 -6.13
CA ASN A 248 -6.83 26.90 -5.94
C ASN A 248 -6.71 27.27 -4.46
N LYS A 249 -7.49 26.60 -3.60
CA LYS A 249 -7.64 26.96 -2.19
C LYS A 249 -7.48 25.80 -1.21
N ALA A 250 -7.66 24.55 -1.66
CA ALA A 250 -7.67 23.39 -0.78
C ALA A 250 -6.43 23.27 0.13
N LEU A 251 -5.25 23.58 -0.39
CA LEU A 251 -4.00 23.57 0.41
C LEU A 251 -4.04 24.59 1.55
N ILE A 252 -4.54 25.80 1.27
CA ILE A 252 -4.67 26.88 2.26
C ILE A 252 -5.68 26.47 3.34
N TRP A 253 -6.85 25.95 2.95
CA TRP A 253 -7.85 25.48 3.90
C TRP A 253 -7.34 24.37 4.83
N CYS A 254 -6.61 23.41 4.28
CA CYS A 254 -6.01 22.34 5.08
C CYS A 254 -4.98 22.89 6.06
N GLN A 255 -4.16 23.86 5.65
CA GLN A 255 -3.20 24.53 6.52
C GLN A 255 -3.90 25.35 7.63
N GLU A 256 -4.92 26.13 7.29
CA GLU A 256 -5.73 26.91 8.25
C GLU A 256 -6.31 26.00 9.34
N ILE A 257 -6.86 24.83 8.96
CA ILE A 257 -7.37 23.85 9.93
C ILE A 257 -6.23 23.25 10.78
N SER A 258 -5.08 22.98 10.18
CA SER A 258 -3.94 22.43 10.94
C SER A 258 -3.39 23.42 11.97
N GLU A 259 -3.45 24.72 11.69
CA GLU A 259 -3.00 25.80 12.57
C GLU A 259 -4.03 26.13 13.66
N ASP A 260 -5.31 26.21 13.30
CA ASP A 260 -6.43 26.51 14.21
C ASP A 260 -7.57 25.48 14.03
N PRO A 261 -7.44 24.28 14.61
CA PRO A 261 -8.42 23.22 14.41
C PRO A 261 -9.76 23.54 15.11
N PRO A 262 -10.91 23.24 14.48
CA PRO A 262 -12.20 23.43 15.13
C PRO A 262 -12.34 22.57 16.39
N SER A 263 -13.04 23.10 17.40
CA SER A 263 -13.15 22.45 18.72
C SER A 263 -14.20 21.34 18.81
N ASP A 264 -15.16 21.34 17.89
CA ASP A 264 -16.34 20.48 17.97
C ASP A 264 -16.95 20.20 16.59
N PHE A 265 -17.90 19.26 16.56
CA PHE A 265 -18.58 18.81 15.35
C PHE A 265 -19.28 19.94 14.57
N LEU A 266 -19.97 20.87 15.24
CA LEU A 266 -20.68 21.96 14.57
C LEU A 266 -19.71 22.96 13.95
N SER A 267 -18.61 23.24 14.66
CA SER A 267 -17.51 24.06 14.17
C SER A 267 -16.84 23.43 12.93
N CYS A 268 -16.65 22.09 12.92
CA CYS A 268 -16.17 21.37 11.73
C CYS A 268 -17.10 21.57 10.53
N LEU A 269 -18.40 21.34 10.73
CA LEU A 269 -19.40 21.45 9.67
C LEU A 269 -19.45 22.88 9.12
N SER A 270 -19.45 23.89 10.00
CA SER A 270 -19.46 25.30 9.61
C SER A 270 -18.27 25.66 8.71
N VAL A 271 -17.05 25.27 9.11
CA VAL A 271 -15.82 25.50 8.35
C VAL A 271 -15.88 24.78 7.00
N CYS A 272 -16.23 23.49 6.98
CA CYS A 272 -16.28 22.72 5.75
C CYS A 272 -17.40 23.18 4.80
N SER A 273 -18.55 23.63 5.31
CA SER A 273 -19.62 24.22 4.49
C SER A 273 -19.18 25.48 3.77
N ARG A 274 -18.38 26.35 4.42
CA ARG A 274 -17.78 27.53 3.78
C ARG A 274 -16.85 27.12 2.64
N TYR A 275 -15.99 26.13 2.86
CA TYR A 275 -15.08 25.61 1.82
C TYR A 275 -15.83 24.99 0.64
N MET A 276 -16.91 24.23 0.90
CA MET A 276 -17.74 23.68 -0.16
C MET A 276 -18.41 24.77 -1.01
N ALA A 277 -18.91 25.84 -0.38
CA ALA A 277 -19.50 26.97 -1.10
C ALA A 277 -18.46 27.69 -1.98
N GLU A 278 -17.28 27.99 -1.43
CA GLU A 278 -16.19 28.62 -2.18
C GLU A 278 -15.70 27.74 -3.34
N ALA A 279 -15.56 26.43 -3.12
CA ALA A 279 -15.18 25.48 -4.16
C ALA A 279 -16.21 25.43 -5.29
N ALA A 280 -17.51 25.44 -4.96
CA ALA A 280 -18.59 25.42 -5.93
C ALA A 280 -18.61 26.68 -6.81
N GLU A 281 -18.34 27.85 -6.23
CA GLU A 281 -18.22 29.11 -6.98
C GLU A 281 -17.04 29.10 -7.96
N LYS A 282 -15.90 28.55 -7.52
CA LYS A 282 -14.66 28.49 -8.34
C LYS A 282 -14.63 27.34 -9.33
N LYS A 283 -15.53 26.35 -9.21
CA LYS A 283 -15.63 25.16 -10.08
C LYS A 283 -14.31 24.37 -10.19
N ASN A 284 -13.44 24.43 -9.18
CA ASN A 284 -12.22 23.64 -9.14
C ASN A 284 -12.53 22.25 -8.54
N ASN A 285 -12.26 21.19 -9.32
CA ASN A 285 -12.61 19.83 -8.92
C ASN A 285 -11.83 19.35 -7.69
N ILE A 286 -10.53 19.67 -7.58
CA ILE A 286 -9.75 19.25 -6.41
C ILE A 286 -10.28 19.94 -5.15
N ASP A 287 -10.56 21.24 -5.22
CA ASP A 287 -11.10 22.00 -4.10
C ASP A 287 -12.47 21.45 -3.66
N ALA A 288 -13.37 21.18 -4.61
CA ALA A 288 -14.70 20.64 -4.32
C ALA A 288 -14.63 19.27 -3.65
N HIS A 289 -13.81 18.36 -4.20
CA HIS A 289 -13.64 17.03 -3.62
C HIS A 289 -12.91 17.07 -2.28
N THR A 290 -11.94 17.96 -2.10
CA THR A 290 -11.24 18.15 -0.82
C THR A 290 -12.21 18.65 0.25
N ALA A 291 -12.97 19.70 -0.04
CA ALA A 291 -13.95 20.22 0.91
C ALA A 291 -14.99 19.16 1.30
N HIS A 292 -15.48 18.37 0.33
CA HIS A 292 -16.39 17.24 0.59
C HIS A 292 -15.75 16.09 1.39
N VAL A 293 -14.45 15.83 1.22
CA VAL A 293 -13.75 14.83 2.04
C VAL A 293 -13.57 15.35 3.47
N LEU A 294 -13.24 16.64 3.62
CA LEU A 294 -13.05 17.26 4.93
C LEU A 294 -14.31 17.21 5.79
N THR A 295 -15.52 17.34 5.22
CA THR A 295 -16.77 17.20 6.01
C THR A 295 -16.91 15.84 6.67
N GLN A 296 -16.30 14.80 6.11
CA GLN A 296 -16.38 13.42 6.61
C GLN A 296 -15.19 13.07 7.52
N ILE A 297 -13.98 13.48 7.15
CA ILE A 297 -12.75 13.12 7.89
C ILE A 297 -12.52 14.03 9.10
N LEU A 298 -12.73 15.34 8.96
CA LEU A 298 -12.36 16.31 10.00
C LEU A 298 -13.02 16.04 11.36
N PRO A 299 -14.34 15.76 11.44
CA PRO A 299 -14.97 15.46 12.72
C PRO A 299 -14.41 14.20 13.39
N LEU A 300 -14.03 13.19 12.61
CA LEU A 300 -13.41 11.96 13.12
C LEU A 300 -12.04 12.26 13.74
N LEU A 301 -11.25 13.13 13.12
CA LEU A 301 -9.92 13.49 13.62
C LEU A 301 -9.99 14.31 14.92
N ILE A 302 -10.99 15.19 15.06
CA ILE A 302 -11.19 16.01 16.25
C ILE A 302 -11.73 15.20 17.43
N ALA A 303 -12.64 14.25 17.18
CA ALA A 303 -13.12 13.33 18.21
C ALA A 303 -12.03 12.35 18.72
N GLY A 304 -10.92 12.26 18.01
CA GLY A 304 -9.83 11.31 18.24
C GLY A 304 -9.81 10.25 17.15
N PRO A 305 -8.63 9.97 16.53
CA PRO A 305 -8.55 9.10 15.38
C PRO A 305 -9.05 7.68 15.73
N PRO A 306 -9.94 7.09 14.90
CA PRO A 306 -10.48 5.76 15.16
C PRO A 306 -9.39 4.70 15.10
N ASP A 307 -9.68 3.52 15.70
CA ASP A 307 -8.78 2.38 15.62
C ASP A 307 -8.57 1.95 14.16
N ARG A 308 -7.29 1.80 13.82
CA ARG A 308 -6.79 1.40 12.48
C ARG A 308 -6.35 -0.05 12.43
N SER A 309 -6.37 -0.76 13.55
CA SER A 309 -5.98 -2.17 13.62
C SER A 309 -6.97 -3.10 12.90
N ILE A 310 -8.23 -2.65 12.77
CA ILE A 310 -9.31 -3.38 12.12
C ILE A 310 -9.46 -2.86 10.69
N GLU A 311 -9.45 -3.79 9.72
CA GLU A 311 -9.53 -3.47 8.29
C GLU A 311 -10.81 -2.71 7.90
N ASP A 312 -11.95 -3.16 8.40
CA ASP A 312 -13.24 -2.53 8.15
C ASP A 312 -13.26 -1.07 8.65
N SER A 313 -12.84 -0.83 9.89
CA SER A 313 -12.72 0.52 10.47
C SER A 313 -11.75 1.40 9.70
N TYR A 314 -10.60 0.85 9.30
CA TYR A 314 -9.59 1.56 8.51
C TYR A 314 -10.16 2.03 7.16
N VAL A 315 -10.82 1.12 6.45
CA VAL A 315 -11.42 1.39 5.15
C VAL A 315 -12.54 2.42 5.27
N HIS A 316 -13.48 2.21 6.20
CA HIS A 316 -14.67 3.05 6.32
C HIS A 316 -14.38 4.47 6.81
N HIS A 317 -13.38 4.66 7.67
CA HIS A 317 -13.08 5.99 8.21
C HIS A 317 -12.12 6.81 7.36
N PHE A 318 -11.14 6.17 6.68
CA PHE A 318 -10.08 6.91 5.99
C PHE A 318 -10.16 6.80 4.47
N LEU A 319 -10.51 5.63 3.92
CA LEU A 319 -10.49 5.41 2.47
C LEU A 319 -11.83 5.67 1.81
N ALA A 320 -12.93 5.24 2.44
CA ALA A 320 -14.27 5.38 1.88
C ALA A 320 -14.64 6.84 1.56
N PRO A 321 -14.37 7.83 2.44
CA PRO A 321 -14.66 9.24 2.13
C PRO A 321 -13.95 9.75 0.87
N LEU A 322 -12.67 9.37 0.71
CA LEU A 322 -11.86 9.74 -0.45
C LEU A 322 -12.40 9.12 -1.74
N LEU A 323 -12.61 7.79 -1.71
CA LEU A 323 -13.02 7.02 -2.89
C LEU A 323 -14.43 7.37 -3.34
N GLN A 324 -15.38 7.50 -2.40
CA GLN A 324 -16.77 7.85 -2.71
C GLN A 324 -16.87 9.28 -3.23
N SER A 325 -16.18 10.24 -2.61
CA SER A 325 -16.16 11.63 -3.09
C SER A 325 -15.76 11.69 -4.57
N VAL A 326 -14.68 10.98 -4.94
CA VAL A 326 -14.14 11.04 -6.31
C VAL A 326 -14.96 10.18 -7.28
N PHE A 327 -15.15 8.89 -7.01
CA PHE A 327 -15.68 7.95 -8.00
C PHE A 327 -17.22 7.88 -8.05
N SER A 328 -17.92 8.31 -7.00
CA SER A 328 -19.39 8.35 -7.00
C SER A 328 -19.96 9.68 -7.51
N SER A 329 -19.10 10.66 -7.84
CA SER A 329 -19.52 11.98 -8.33
C SER A 329 -19.85 12.04 -9.81
N ASP A 330 -19.52 11.00 -10.60
CA ASP A 330 -19.84 10.93 -12.03
C ASP A 330 -20.90 9.87 -12.28
N THR A 331 -21.97 10.24 -12.98
CA THR A 331 -23.13 9.37 -13.22
C THR A 331 -22.81 8.15 -14.09
N ARG A 332 -21.72 8.18 -14.85
CA ARG A 332 -21.26 7.03 -15.66
C ARG A 332 -20.56 5.97 -14.81
N LEU A 333 -20.09 6.35 -13.62
CA LEU A 333 -19.36 5.47 -12.72
C LEU A 333 -20.28 4.98 -11.59
N LYS A 334 -20.17 3.69 -11.32
CA LYS A 334 -20.78 3.02 -10.16
C LYS A 334 -19.68 2.39 -9.34
N THR A 335 -19.87 2.36 -8.03
CA THR A 335 -18.90 1.82 -7.07
C THR A 335 -19.49 0.64 -6.32
N ARG A 336 -18.67 -0.34 -5.93
CA ARG A 336 -19.11 -1.47 -5.09
C ARG A 336 -17.99 -1.93 -4.15
N TRP A 337 -18.35 -2.16 -2.89
CA TRP A 337 -17.51 -2.80 -1.87
C TRP A 337 -17.70 -4.33 -1.84
N ALA A 338 -16.72 -5.06 -1.33
CA ALA A 338 -16.71 -6.51 -1.27
C ALA A 338 -17.65 -7.17 -0.23
N ASN A 339 -18.55 -6.43 0.43
CA ASN A 339 -19.25 -6.92 1.63
C ASN A 339 -20.54 -7.74 1.36
N GLY A 340 -20.84 -8.11 0.10
CA GLY A 340 -22.03 -8.91 -0.23
C GLY A 340 -21.78 -10.42 -0.28
N ASN A 341 -22.72 -11.21 0.28
CA ASN A 341 -22.91 -12.65 0.04
C ASN A 341 -23.48 -12.97 -1.37
N ASP A 342 -23.43 -12.00 -2.29
CA ASP A 342 -24.31 -11.92 -3.46
C ASP A 342 -23.60 -12.23 -4.79
N LEU A 343 -22.65 -13.16 -4.79
CA LEU A 343 -22.05 -13.65 -6.04
C LEU A 343 -22.06 -15.18 -6.07
N SER A 344 -22.54 -15.69 -7.20
CA SER A 344 -22.73 -17.10 -7.52
C SER A 344 -21.49 -17.95 -7.20
N ASN A 345 -21.72 -19.23 -6.92
CA ASN A 345 -20.72 -20.27 -6.62
C ASN A 345 -19.59 -20.45 -7.68
N ASN A 346 -19.53 -19.61 -8.72
CA ASN A 346 -18.64 -19.74 -9.87
C ASN A 346 -17.45 -18.76 -9.88
N GLU A 347 -17.47 -17.67 -9.10
CA GLU A 347 -16.24 -16.87 -8.90
C GLU A 347 -15.42 -17.52 -7.79
N SER A 348 -14.16 -17.86 -8.08
CA SER A 348 -13.27 -18.38 -7.02
C SER A 348 -13.18 -17.33 -5.91
N LYS A 349 -13.49 -17.71 -4.66
CA LYS A 349 -13.38 -16.84 -3.47
C LYS A 349 -12.01 -16.16 -3.35
N ALA A 350 -11.00 -16.66 -4.05
CA ALA A 350 -9.64 -16.16 -4.05
C ALA A 350 -9.42 -14.83 -4.81
N TYR A 351 -10.37 -14.38 -5.62
CA TYR A 351 -10.16 -13.24 -6.54
C TYR A 351 -11.04 -12.02 -6.32
N LYS A 352 -11.81 -11.97 -5.21
CA LYS A 352 -12.71 -10.86 -4.91
C LYS A 352 -11.92 -9.61 -4.49
N PRO A 353 -12.03 -8.48 -5.22
CA PRO A 353 -11.43 -7.22 -4.83
C PRO A 353 -12.23 -6.49 -3.74
N ASP A 354 -11.55 -5.71 -2.91
CA ASP A 354 -12.15 -4.96 -1.79
C ASP A 354 -13.09 -3.85 -2.27
N PHE A 355 -12.71 -3.18 -3.36
CA PHE A 355 -13.52 -2.13 -4.01
C PHE A 355 -13.34 -2.14 -5.53
N VAL A 356 -14.43 -1.85 -6.24
CA VAL A 356 -14.43 -1.73 -7.71
C VAL A 356 -15.19 -0.51 -8.18
N VAL A 357 -14.72 0.08 -9.28
CA VAL A 357 -15.46 1.08 -10.07
C VAL A 357 -15.78 0.47 -11.43
N TYR A 358 -17.02 0.63 -11.85
CA TYR A 358 -17.52 0.06 -13.09
C TYR A 358 -18.56 0.98 -13.74
N SER A 359 -18.75 0.85 -15.05
CA SER A 359 -19.92 1.37 -15.74
C SER A 359 -20.90 0.24 -16.07
N MET A 360 -22.16 0.61 -16.28
CA MET A 360 -23.20 -0.31 -16.71
C MET A 360 -23.88 0.29 -17.93
N THR A 361 -23.67 -0.33 -19.09
CA THR A 361 -24.30 0.09 -20.34
C THR A 361 -25.22 -1.03 -20.79
N ILE A 362 -26.52 -0.74 -20.86
CA ILE A 362 -27.57 -1.74 -21.07
C ILE A 362 -27.48 -2.79 -19.94
N ASN A 363 -26.95 -3.98 -20.24
CA ASN A 363 -26.79 -5.08 -19.28
C ASN A 363 -25.33 -5.58 -19.20
N VAL A 364 -24.38 -4.82 -19.77
CA VAL A 364 -22.96 -5.16 -19.76
C VAL A 364 -22.27 -4.32 -18.69
N LYS A 365 -21.65 -5.02 -17.73
CA LYS A 365 -20.84 -4.43 -16.67
C LYS A 365 -19.39 -4.33 -17.13
N CYS A 366 -18.85 -3.11 -17.19
CA CYS A 366 -17.44 -2.87 -17.50
C CYS A 366 -16.70 -2.39 -16.27
N VAL A 367 -15.93 -3.27 -15.63
CA VAL A 367 -15.05 -2.88 -14.52
C VAL A 367 -13.85 -2.12 -15.10
N VAL A 368 -13.52 -0.97 -14.51
CA VAL A 368 -12.44 -0.09 -15.00
C VAL A 368 -11.43 0.29 -13.92
N LEU A 369 -11.78 0.10 -12.65
CA LEU A 369 -10.87 0.26 -11.52
C LEU A 369 -11.08 -0.85 -10.49
N ILE A 370 -9.98 -1.33 -9.94
CA ILE A 370 -9.94 -2.31 -8.85
C ILE A 370 -9.09 -1.75 -7.71
N ALA A 371 -9.48 -2.00 -6.48
CA ALA A 371 -8.71 -1.62 -5.32
C ALA A 371 -8.61 -2.74 -4.26
N GLU A 372 -7.45 -2.78 -3.61
CA GLU A 372 -7.08 -3.70 -2.54
C GLU A 372 -6.54 -2.89 -1.35
N PHE A 373 -7.04 -3.17 -0.15
CA PHE A 373 -6.73 -2.39 1.05
C PHE A 373 -6.21 -3.30 2.17
N LYS A 374 -5.10 -2.90 2.76
CA LYS A 374 -4.46 -3.60 3.87
C LYS A 374 -4.10 -2.58 4.96
N PRO A 375 -4.58 -2.74 6.20
CA PRO A 375 -4.39 -1.72 7.25
C PRO A 375 -2.96 -1.64 7.78
N THR A 376 -2.15 -2.65 7.50
CA THR A 376 -0.75 -2.72 7.92
C THR A 376 0.13 -2.99 6.70
N GLU A 377 1.39 -2.62 6.81
CA GLU A 377 2.42 -2.86 5.79
C GLU A 377 2.88 -4.34 5.76
N GLN A 378 2.12 -5.26 6.36
CA GLN A 378 2.49 -6.67 6.36
C GLN A 378 2.22 -7.28 4.99
N SER A 379 3.28 -7.45 4.19
CA SER A 379 3.22 -8.22 2.96
C SER A 379 2.88 -9.68 3.27
N SER A 380 1.94 -10.27 2.53
CA SER A 380 1.68 -11.70 2.63
C SER A 380 2.96 -12.52 2.37
N THR A 381 3.14 -13.57 3.17
CA THR A 381 4.28 -14.50 3.05
C THR A 381 4.22 -15.39 1.80
N ILE A 382 3.16 -15.27 0.98
CA ILE A 382 2.96 -16.07 -0.24
C ILE A 382 3.07 -15.17 -1.46
N GLU A 383 2.03 -14.41 -1.81
CA GLU A 383 2.03 -13.38 -2.85
C GLU A 383 1.70 -12.04 -2.20
N SER A 384 2.37 -10.94 -2.58
CA SER A 384 1.99 -9.62 -2.10
C SER A 384 0.65 -9.18 -2.68
N ASP A 385 -0.01 -8.24 -2.01
CA ASP A 385 -1.26 -7.65 -2.50
C ASP A 385 -1.06 -6.87 -3.81
N SER A 386 0.16 -6.39 -4.08
CA SER A 386 0.55 -5.84 -5.38
C SER A 386 0.46 -6.89 -6.51
N VAL A 387 0.95 -8.11 -6.28
CA VAL A 387 0.83 -9.21 -7.26
C VAL A 387 -0.64 -9.61 -7.46
N LYS A 388 -1.42 -9.66 -6.37
CA LYS A 388 -2.85 -9.95 -6.42
C LYS A 388 -3.60 -8.91 -7.26
N LEU A 389 -3.41 -7.62 -6.96
CA LEU A 389 -4.03 -6.50 -7.67
C LEU A 389 -3.67 -6.52 -9.15
N ALA A 390 -2.40 -6.70 -9.48
CA ALA A 390 -1.94 -6.72 -10.87
C ALA A 390 -2.62 -7.83 -11.68
N ARG A 391 -2.76 -9.03 -11.09
CA ARG A 391 -3.47 -10.12 -11.76
C ARG A 391 -4.98 -9.84 -11.91
N GLN A 392 -5.63 -9.21 -10.93
CA GLN A 392 -7.03 -8.78 -11.07
C GLN A 392 -7.20 -7.76 -12.19
N MET A 393 -6.28 -6.79 -12.28
CA MET A 393 -6.26 -5.79 -13.34
C MET A 393 -6.07 -6.44 -14.70
N ARG A 394 -5.21 -7.46 -14.82
CA ARG A 394 -5.01 -8.25 -16.05
C ARG A 394 -6.31 -8.95 -16.48
N THR A 395 -7.00 -9.61 -15.55
CA THR A 395 -8.31 -10.24 -15.83
C THR A 395 -9.32 -9.21 -16.32
N THR A 396 -9.41 -8.07 -15.63
CA THR A 396 -10.31 -6.97 -16.03
C THR A 396 -9.94 -6.39 -17.40
N TYR A 397 -8.64 -6.27 -17.71
CA TYR A 397 -8.18 -5.84 -19.03
C TYR A 397 -8.66 -6.80 -20.11
N ASN A 398 -8.46 -8.11 -19.91
CA ASN A 398 -8.92 -9.14 -20.84
C ASN A 398 -10.44 -9.06 -21.06
N ASP A 399 -11.21 -8.91 -19.98
CA ASP A 399 -12.67 -8.78 -20.07
C ASP A 399 -13.09 -7.56 -20.90
N LEU A 400 -12.42 -6.41 -20.75
CA LEU A 400 -12.69 -5.23 -21.55
C LEU A 400 -12.37 -5.47 -23.04
N VAL A 401 -11.23 -6.09 -23.35
CA VAL A 401 -10.87 -6.43 -24.74
C VAL A 401 -11.89 -7.39 -25.36
N LEU A 402 -12.32 -8.43 -24.63
CA LEU A 402 -13.34 -9.39 -25.09
C LEU A 402 -14.73 -8.75 -25.25
N ASN A 403 -14.99 -7.65 -24.55
CA ASN A 403 -16.17 -6.80 -24.73
C ASN A 403 -15.99 -5.76 -25.85
N GLY A 404 -14.91 -5.84 -26.64
CA GLY A 404 -14.65 -5.00 -27.81
C GLY A 404 -14.11 -3.61 -27.48
N VAL A 405 -13.73 -3.35 -26.22
CA VAL A 405 -13.15 -2.05 -25.85
C VAL A 405 -11.75 -1.93 -26.44
N GLU A 406 -11.56 -0.93 -27.31
CA GLU A 406 -10.29 -0.71 -27.99
C GLU A 406 -9.22 -0.13 -27.06
N CYS A 407 -8.07 -0.81 -26.98
CA CYS A 407 -6.89 -0.39 -26.19
C CYS A 407 -7.31 0.12 -24.80
N PRO A 408 -7.93 -0.74 -23.96
CA PRO A 408 -8.47 -0.32 -22.69
C PRO A 408 -7.36 0.09 -21.72
N LEU A 409 -7.69 0.94 -20.75
CA LEU A 409 -6.84 1.23 -19.60
C LEU A 409 -7.58 0.77 -18.35
N VAL A 410 -6.93 -0.03 -17.51
CA VAL A 410 -7.47 -0.48 -16.21
C VAL A 410 -6.71 0.20 -15.09
N CYS A 411 -7.44 0.76 -14.13
CA CYS A 411 -6.87 1.46 -12.97
C CYS A 411 -6.79 0.53 -11.75
N GLY A 412 -5.77 0.76 -10.93
CA GLY A 412 -5.53 0.02 -9.69
C GLY A 412 -5.28 0.97 -8.53
N ILE A 413 -5.79 0.64 -7.35
CA ILE A 413 -5.42 1.30 -6.10
C ILE A 413 -4.97 0.22 -5.12
N LEU A 414 -3.78 0.37 -4.55
CA LEU A 414 -3.30 -0.46 -3.46
C LEU A 414 -3.03 0.43 -2.27
N THR A 415 -3.61 0.08 -1.13
CA THR A 415 -3.25 0.71 0.14
C THR A 415 -2.62 -0.30 1.07
N GLU A 416 -1.39 -0.05 1.50
CA GLU A 416 -0.63 -0.88 2.45
C GLU A 416 -0.24 -0.01 3.64
N GLY A 417 -0.96 -0.15 4.75
CA GLY A 417 -0.77 0.69 5.94
C GLY A 417 -1.04 2.17 5.65
N ARG A 418 0.00 2.99 5.66
CA ARG A 418 -0.11 4.43 5.34
C ARG A 418 0.02 4.73 3.86
N HIS A 419 0.55 3.82 3.06
CA HIS A 419 0.94 4.11 1.68
C HIS A 419 -0.20 3.79 0.72
N LEU A 420 -0.69 4.80 0.01
CA LEU A 420 -1.62 4.65 -1.11
C LEU A 420 -0.83 4.74 -2.42
N LYS A 421 -0.88 3.67 -3.21
CA LYS A 421 -0.28 3.57 -4.53
C LYS A 421 -1.36 3.46 -5.59
N THR A 422 -1.20 4.18 -6.68
CA THR A 422 -2.11 4.14 -7.83
C THR A 422 -1.42 3.54 -9.03
N PHE A 423 -2.12 2.69 -9.77
CA PHE A 423 -1.59 1.98 -10.93
C PHE A 423 -2.47 2.13 -12.16
N VAL A 424 -1.85 1.99 -13.33
CA VAL A 424 -2.54 1.85 -14.61
C VAL A 424 -1.99 0.62 -15.32
N MET A 425 -2.87 -0.15 -15.94
CA MET A 425 -2.50 -1.28 -16.77
C MET A 425 -2.99 -1.10 -18.20
N ASP A 426 -2.08 -1.36 -19.14
CA ASP A 426 -2.36 -1.46 -20.56
C ASP A 426 -1.56 -2.60 -21.22
N MET A 427 -1.74 -2.77 -22.53
CA MET A 427 -0.96 -3.71 -23.34
C MET A 427 -0.41 -2.99 -24.57
N ILE A 428 0.89 -3.15 -24.82
CA ILE A 428 1.58 -2.52 -25.95
C ILE A 428 2.10 -3.53 -26.99
N SER A 429 2.16 -4.82 -26.61
CA SER A 429 2.75 -5.90 -27.39
C SER A 429 2.11 -7.22 -26.95
N PRO A 430 2.10 -8.29 -27.77
CA PRO A 430 1.46 -9.55 -27.43
C PRO A 430 1.92 -10.07 -26.06
N LYS A 431 0.97 -10.39 -25.17
CA LYS A 431 1.24 -10.92 -23.83
C LYS A 431 2.25 -10.06 -23.03
N LEU A 432 2.18 -8.73 -23.18
CA LEU A 432 2.97 -7.79 -22.42
C LEU A 432 2.06 -6.75 -21.78
N TYR A 433 1.59 -7.06 -20.57
CA TYR A 433 0.79 -6.14 -19.76
C TYR A 433 1.74 -5.22 -19.00
N ARG A 434 1.69 -3.91 -19.29
CA ARG A 434 2.48 -2.93 -18.54
C ARG A 434 1.70 -2.55 -17.29
N TYR A 435 2.23 -2.90 -16.13
CA TYR A 435 1.67 -2.53 -14.83
C TYR A 435 2.44 -1.31 -14.31
N ILE A 436 1.88 -0.11 -14.48
CA ILE A 436 2.61 1.13 -14.30
C ILE A 436 2.21 1.75 -12.96
N ASN A 437 3.19 1.95 -12.07
CA ASN A 437 2.99 2.76 -10.87
C ASN A 437 2.89 4.23 -11.27
N LEU A 438 1.69 4.78 -11.15
CA LEU A 438 1.38 6.14 -11.56
C LEU A 438 1.77 7.16 -10.48
N SER A 439 1.54 6.81 -9.21
CA SER A 439 1.84 7.68 -8.07
C SER A 439 1.78 6.94 -6.74
N GLN A 440 2.45 7.51 -5.74
CA GLN A 440 2.38 7.11 -4.34
C GLN A 440 2.17 8.34 -3.47
N VAL A 441 1.31 8.22 -2.46
CA VAL A 441 1.01 9.26 -1.46
C VAL A 441 0.62 8.60 -0.15
N ASP A 442 0.85 9.26 0.97
CA ASP A 442 0.43 8.75 2.27
C ASP A 442 -1.01 9.14 2.61
N VAL A 443 -1.73 8.25 3.27
CA VAL A 443 -3.08 8.48 3.78
C VAL A 443 -3.02 9.39 5.01
N CYS A 444 -3.94 10.36 5.08
CA CYS A 444 -4.06 11.28 6.19
C CYS A 444 -4.73 10.62 7.40
N PHE A 445 -4.04 10.57 8.55
CA PHE A 445 -4.58 10.01 9.80
C PHE A 445 -4.69 11.01 10.95
N ARG A 446 -4.21 12.25 10.75
CA ARG A 446 -4.11 13.27 11.80
C ARG A 446 -4.34 14.66 11.21
N ILE A 447 -4.69 15.60 12.09
CA ILE A 447 -4.98 17.00 11.73
C ILE A 447 -3.75 17.70 11.13
N ASP A 448 -2.55 17.42 11.64
CA ASP A 448 -1.28 17.96 11.12
C ASP A 448 -0.93 17.42 9.71
N GLN A 449 -1.69 16.43 9.21
CA GLN A 449 -1.48 15.79 7.91
C GLN A 449 -2.56 16.16 6.89
N LEU A 450 -3.49 17.07 7.20
CA LEU A 450 -4.59 17.43 6.30
C LEU A 450 -4.12 17.96 4.94
N TYR A 451 -2.91 18.55 4.88
CA TYR A 451 -2.27 18.99 3.64
C TYR A 451 -2.08 17.86 2.61
N LEU A 452 -2.13 16.58 3.02
CA LEU A 452 -2.08 15.43 2.13
C LEU A 452 -3.38 15.22 1.35
N ILE A 453 -4.55 15.65 1.86
CA ILE A 453 -5.85 15.39 1.25
C ILE A 453 -5.94 15.94 -0.19
N PRO A 454 -5.58 17.20 -0.48
CA PRO A 454 -5.59 17.72 -1.84
C PRO A 454 -4.73 16.89 -2.80
N ALA A 455 -3.56 16.43 -2.34
CA ALA A 455 -2.67 15.58 -3.13
C ALA A 455 -3.30 14.22 -3.41
N ILE A 456 -3.88 13.55 -2.40
CA ILE A 456 -4.58 12.27 -2.57
C ILE A 456 -5.74 12.43 -3.56
N VAL A 457 -6.58 13.45 -3.38
CA VAL A 457 -7.71 13.76 -4.25
C VAL A 457 -7.25 13.98 -5.70
N ALA A 458 -6.14 14.71 -5.91
CA ALA A 458 -5.58 14.93 -7.24
C ALA A 458 -5.19 13.60 -7.93
N LYS A 459 -4.56 12.67 -7.19
CA LYS A 459 -4.17 11.36 -7.73
C LYS A 459 -5.39 10.49 -8.05
N LEU A 460 -6.40 10.50 -7.18
CA LEU A 460 -7.65 9.77 -7.41
C LEU A 460 -8.43 10.34 -8.60
N LEU A 461 -8.47 11.67 -8.76
CA LEU A 461 -9.06 12.32 -9.93
C LEU A 461 -8.32 11.99 -11.23
N GLN A 462 -6.98 11.88 -11.19
CA GLN A 462 -6.22 11.41 -12.35
C GLN A 462 -6.66 9.99 -12.76
N LEU A 463 -6.81 9.06 -11.80
CA LEU A 463 -7.36 7.73 -12.09
C LEU A 463 -8.80 7.79 -12.61
N LYS A 464 -9.66 8.64 -12.03
CA LYS A 464 -11.03 8.84 -12.51
C LYS A 464 -11.05 9.27 -13.97
N ASN A 465 -10.21 10.23 -14.36
CA ASN A 465 -10.11 10.71 -15.74
C ASN A 465 -9.67 9.61 -16.71
N ILE A 466 -8.73 8.76 -16.29
CA ILE A 466 -8.29 7.59 -17.07
C ILE A 466 -9.44 6.59 -17.22
N ALA A 467 -10.10 6.24 -16.11
CA ALA A 467 -11.21 5.30 -16.08
C ALA A 467 -12.38 5.77 -16.97
N LEU A 468 -12.73 7.07 -16.91
CA LEU A 468 -13.79 7.65 -17.73
C LEU A 468 -13.49 7.54 -19.23
N LYS A 469 -12.24 7.72 -19.64
CA LYS A 469 -11.86 7.52 -21.05
C LYS A 469 -12.09 6.08 -21.51
N THR A 470 -11.78 5.10 -20.67
CA THR A 470 -12.08 3.69 -20.96
C THR A 470 -13.58 3.44 -20.98
N VAL A 471 -14.36 4.03 -20.05
CA VAL A 471 -15.82 3.90 -20.01
C VAL A 471 -16.47 4.45 -21.28
N VAL A 472 -16.05 5.63 -21.77
CA VAL A 472 -16.58 6.20 -23.03
C VAL A 472 -16.37 5.25 -24.21
N LYS A 473 -15.18 4.64 -24.31
CA LYS A 473 -14.89 3.64 -25.34
C LYS A 473 -15.75 2.39 -25.18
N ALA A 474 -15.97 1.94 -23.94
CA ALA A 474 -16.79 0.78 -23.66
C ALA A 474 -18.26 1.01 -24.01
N GLU A 475 -18.81 2.15 -23.60
CA GLU A 475 -20.16 2.59 -23.98
C GLU A 475 -20.34 2.60 -25.50
N ALA A 476 -19.40 3.22 -26.23
CA ALA A 476 -19.44 3.27 -27.69
C ALA A 476 -19.39 1.87 -28.34
N SER A 477 -18.46 1.01 -27.89
CA SER A 477 -18.34 -0.38 -28.39
C SER A 477 -19.62 -1.19 -28.16
N ILE A 478 -20.22 -1.06 -26.97
CA ILE A 478 -21.44 -1.80 -26.61
C ILE A 478 -22.62 -1.33 -27.45
N MET A 479 -22.79 -0.02 -27.61
CA MET A 479 -23.88 0.56 -28.42
C MET A 479 -23.77 0.13 -29.88
N GLU A 480 -22.58 0.20 -30.46
CA GLU A 480 -22.36 -0.21 -31.85
C GLU A 480 -22.57 -1.71 -32.06
N ALA A 481 -22.16 -2.56 -31.11
CA ALA A 481 -22.40 -3.99 -31.19
C ALA A 481 -23.90 -4.33 -31.17
N VAL A 482 -24.70 -3.54 -30.44
CA VAL A 482 -26.16 -3.67 -30.40
C VAL A 482 -26.79 -3.20 -31.70
N GLU A 483 -26.35 -2.07 -32.25
CA GLU A 483 -26.88 -1.51 -33.51
C GLU A 483 -26.54 -2.36 -34.74
N SER A 484 -25.30 -2.84 -34.82
CA SER A 484 -24.82 -3.64 -35.97
C SER A 484 -25.13 -5.13 -35.86
N GLY A 485 -25.51 -5.60 -34.67
CA GLY A 485 -25.68 -7.03 -34.37
C GLY A 485 -24.38 -7.84 -34.41
N ARG A 486 -23.21 -7.19 -34.54
CA ARG A 486 -21.89 -7.84 -34.62
C ARG A 486 -20.92 -7.14 -33.66
N ARG A 487 -20.14 -7.92 -32.92
CA ARG A 487 -19.04 -7.37 -32.14
C ARG A 487 -17.87 -7.00 -33.05
N ARG A 488 -17.24 -5.86 -32.80
CA ARG A 488 -15.95 -5.53 -33.41
C ARG A 488 -14.91 -6.59 -33.09
N GLN A 489 -13.96 -6.78 -33.99
CA GLN A 489 -12.77 -7.56 -33.65
C GLN A 489 -12.05 -6.90 -32.47
N PRO A 490 -11.62 -7.68 -31.46
CA PRO A 490 -10.91 -7.13 -30.32
C PRO A 490 -9.64 -6.40 -30.74
N ILE A 491 -9.41 -5.23 -30.15
CA ILE A 491 -8.15 -4.47 -30.29
C ILE A 491 -7.63 -4.20 -28.88
N PRO A 492 -6.50 -4.81 -28.46
CA PRO A 492 -5.65 -5.73 -29.24
C PRO A 492 -6.33 -7.07 -29.57
N PRO A 493 -5.81 -7.83 -30.55
CA PRO A 493 -6.32 -9.15 -30.91
C PRO A 493 -6.39 -10.10 -29.71
N GLN A 494 -7.35 -11.03 -29.73
CA GLN A 494 -7.53 -12.00 -28.64
C GLN A 494 -6.28 -12.90 -28.46
N SER A 495 -5.50 -13.13 -29.52
CA SER A 495 -4.21 -13.85 -29.50
C SER A 495 -3.16 -13.21 -28.59
N TRP A 496 -3.27 -11.90 -28.35
CA TRP A 496 -2.36 -11.15 -27.49
C TRP A 496 -2.65 -11.38 -25.99
N LEU A 497 -3.85 -11.86 -25.65
CA LEU A 497 -4.24 -12.05 -24.27
C LEU A 497 -3.55 -13.27 -23.67
N SER A 498 -3.16 -13.17 -22.40
CA SER A 498 -2.64 -14.30 -21.63
C SER A 498 -3.74 -14.89 -20.76
N ASN A 499 -3.97 -16.19 -20.92
CA ASN A 499 -4.87 -17.00 -20.09
C ASN A 499 -4.11 -17.82 -19.04
N ASP A 500 -2.77 -17.84 -19.12
CA ASP A 500 -1.95 -18.59 -18.18
C ASP A 500 -1.92 -17.88 -16.82
N THR A 501 -2.20 -18.66 -15.78
CA THR A 501 -2.18 -18.21 -14.38
C THR A 501 -1.21 -19.05 -13.59
N HIS A 502 -0.11 -18.45 -13.17
CA HIS A 502 0.85 -19.04 -12.25
C HIS A 502 0.60 -18.45 -10.86
N ARG A 503 -0.04 -19.24 -9.98
CA ARG A 503 -0.33 -18.83 -8.61
C ARG A 503 0.58 -19.54 -7.63
N LEU A 504 1.28 -18.78 -6.79
CA LEU A 504 2.10 -19.33 -5.73
C LEU A 504 1.23 -19.80 -4.56
N SER A 505 1.53 -20.97 -4.02
CA SER A 505 0.89 -21.53 -2.83
C SER A 505 1.92 -22.09 -1.86
N ARG A 506 1.59 -22.07 -0.57
CA ARG A 506 2.44 -22.57 0.51
C ARG A 506 2.04 -24.00 0.87
N LYS A 507 3.00 -24.93 0.93
CA LYS A 507 2.74 -26.26 1.50
C LYS A 507 2.54 -26.13 3.02
N ARG A 508 1.49 -26.75 3.55
CA ARG A 508 1.38 -26.94 5.01
C ARG A 508 2.44 -27.96 5.43
N LYS A 509 3.30 -27.62 6.41
CA LYS A 509 4.13 -28.64 7.09
C LYS A 509 3.18 -29.67 7.67
N LYS A 510 3.29 -30.93 7.25
CA LYS A 510 2.66 -32.04 7.98
C LYS A 510 3.34 -32.08 9.35
N THR A 511 2.58 -31.89 10.42
CA THR A 511 3.03 -32.29 11.74
C THR A 511 3.37 -33.78 11.65
N PRO A 512 4.55 -34.23 12.12
CA PRO A 512 4.79 -35.65 12.21
C PRO A 512 3.69 -36.24 13.09
N ASP A 513 2.99 -37.26 12.60
CA ASP A 513 2.12 -38.06 13.45
C ASP A 513 3.00 -38.58 14.59
N ASN A 514 2.64 -38.26 15.83
CA ASN A 514 3.25 -38.85 17.00
C ASN A 514 3.01 -40.36 16.93
N GLN A 515 4.03 -41.11 16.51
CA GLN A 515 4.13 -42.55 16.74
C GLN A 515 4.67 -42.81 18.14
#